data_AF-A0A8T3C1B3-F1
#
_entry.id   AF-A0A8T3C1B3-F1
#
_cell.length_a   1.000
_cell.length_b   1.000
_cell.length_c   1.000
_cell.angle_alpha   90.00
_cell.angle_beta   90.00
_cell.angle_gamma   90.00
#
_symmetry.space_group_name_H-M   'P 1'
#
loop_
_entity.id
_entity.type
_entity.pdbx_description
1 polymer ?
#
loop_
_entity_poly.entity_id
_entity_poly.type
_entity_poly.pdbx_seq_one_letter_code
_entity_poly.pdbx_strand_id
1 'polypeptide(L)'
;MKHLVKMRSSNLKVLITSATLDGVNVSKFFSDCPILNVPGQLFPAEKLYSSERPKNYIESSIRTALDIHSREPPGDILIFMTGQDEIDKMVSKLEEKIQELEEGSCMDALVLPLHGSLPPEMQALHDLYRVFFMNLYLFLKNLIFFFGC
;
A
#
# COMPACT_ATOMS: atom_id res chain seq x y z
N MET A 1 16.59 23.52 -2.78
CA MET A 1 15.64 23.51 -3.93
C MET A 1 15.04 24.89 -4.23
N LYS A 2 14.46 25.62 -3.25
CA LYS A 2 13.91 26.99 -3.44
C LYS A 2 14.90 28.00 -4.05
N HIS A 3 16.19 27.87 -3.73
CA HIS A 3 17.27 28.68 -4.29
C HIS A 3 17.51 28.43 -5.80
N LEU A 4 17.31 27.20 -6.28
CA LEU A 4 17.50 26.85 -7.70
C LEU A 4 16.42 27.45 -8.59
N VAL A 5 15.17 27.49 -8.10
CA VAL A 5 14.04 28.16 -8.79
C VAL A 5 14.33 29.65 -8.98
N LYS A 6 14.97 30.30 -8.00
CA LYS A 6 15.35 31.72 -8.08
C LYS A 6 16.53 31.99 -9.01
N MET A 7 17.47 31.05 -9.17
CA MET A 7 18.66 31.24 -10.00
C MET A 7 18.45 30.83 -11.46
N ARG A 8 17.59 29.84 -11.73
CA ARG A 8 17.36 29.27 -13.07
C ARG A 8 15.99 29.68 -13.64
N SER A 9 15.68 30.96 -13.48
CA SER A 9 14.33 31.54 -13.69
C SER A 9 13.85 31.54 -15.14
N SER A 10 14.70 31.28 -16.13
CA SER A 10 14.30 31.45 -17.53
C SER A 10 13.44 30.32 -18.07
N ASN A 11 13.50 29.09 -17.53
CA ASN A 11 12.71 27.95 -18.05
C ASN A 11 12.35 26.83 -17.04
N LEU A 12 12.74 26.92 -15.76
CA LEU A 12 12.47 25.83 -14.80
C LEU A 12 11.08 25.98 -14.17
N LYS A 13 10.18 25.02 -14.43
CA LYS A 13 8.90 24.87 -13.74
C LYS A 13 8.99 23.73 -12.72
N VAL A 14 8.36 23.91 -11.56
CA VAL A 14 8.31 22.91 -10.49
C VAL A 14 6.85 22.63 -10.16
N LEU A 15 6.46 21.35 -10.21
CA LEU A 15 5.17 20.85 -9.75
C LEU A 15 5.39 20.02 -8.49
N ILE A 16 4.66 20.33 -7.43
CA ILE A 16 4.70 19.59 -6.17
C ILE A 16 3.39 18.83 -6.06
N THR A 17 3.47 17.50 -6.04
CA THR A 17 2.31 16.64 -5.82
C THR A 17 2.39 16.03 -4.43
N SER A 18 1.25 15.93 -3.74
CA SER A 18 1.17 15.23 -2.46
C SER A 18 -0.21 14.63 -2.25
N ALA A 19 -0.25 13.49 -1.56
CA ALA A 19 -1.47 12.80 -1.18
C ALA A 19 -1.97 13.19 0.23
N THR A 20 -1.09 13.68 1.10
CA THR A 20 -1.37 13.88 2.55
C THR A 20 -0.91 15.22 3.10
N LEU A 21 -0.12 15.97 2.35
CA LEU A 21 0.48 17.20 2.82
C LEU A 21 -0.54 18.33 2.82
N ASP A 22 -0.55 19.14 3.88
CA ASP A 22 -1.33 20.38 3.92
C ASP A 22 -0.79 21.33 2.84
N GLY A 23 -1.54 21.42 1.73
CA GLY A 23 -1.21 22.26 0.59
C GLY A 23 -0.98 23.72 0.96
N VAL A 24 -1.59 24.20 2.06
CA VAL A 24 -1.43 25.57 2.56
C VAL A 24 -0.03 25.81 3.11
N ASN A 25 0.50 24.87 3.90
CA ASN A 25 1.85 25.00 4.46
C ASN A 25 2.93 24.96 3.37
N VAL A 26 2.72 24.10 2.37
CA VAL A 26 3.59 24.01 1.19
C VAL A 26 3.54 25.29 0.38
N SER A 27 2.34 25.79 0.10
CA SER A 27 2.15 27.05 -0.64
C SER A 27 2.90 28.20 0.04
N LYS A 28 2.69 28.40 1.35
CA LYS A 28 3.43 29.40 2.14
C LYS A 28 4.94 29.19 2.07
N PHE A 29 5.40 27.94 2.20
CA PHE A 29 6.81 27.63 2.09
C PHE A 29 7.37 27.91 0.69
N PHE A 30 6.57 27.84 -0.38
CA PHE A 30 6.95 28.13 -1.75
C PHE A 30 6.46 29.49 -2.27
N SER A 31 6.42 30.50 -1.38
CA SER A 31 6.08 31.88 -1.73
C SER A 31 4.65 32.03 -2.29
N ASP A 32 3.70 31.44 -1.56
CA ASP A 32 2.27 31.47 -1.85
C ASP A 32 1.94 30.92 -3.26
N CYS A 33 2.61 29.82 -3.64
CA CYS A 33 2.38 29.20 -4.94
C CYS A 33 0.93 28.67 -5.06
N PRO A 34 0.33 28.67 -6.27
CA PRO A 34 -1.03 28.19 -6.47
C PRO A 34 -1.20 26.73 -6.00
N ILE A 35 -2.33 26.47 -5.34
CA ILE A 35 -2.72 25.12 -4.91
C ILE A 35 -3.82 24.62 -5.84
N LEU A 36 -3.63 23.44 -6.39
CA LEU A 36 -4.66 22.72 -7.14
C LEU A 36 -5.10 21.50 -6.35
N ASN A 37 -6.37 21.46 -5.96
CA ASN A 37 -6.96 20.31 -5.28
C ASN A 37 -7.70 19.46 -6.33
N VAL A 38 -7.27 18.21 -6.47
CA VAL A 38 -7.99 17.23 -7.29
C VAL A 38 -8.95 16.47 -6.36
N PRO A 39 -10.28 16.57 -6.55
CA PRO A 39 -11.21 15.85 -5.70
C PRO A 39 -11.04 14.35 -5.92
N GLY A 40 -10.71 13.63 -4.85
CA GLY A 40 -10.73 12.17 -4.84
C GLY A 40 -12.11 11.67 -4.46
N GLN A 41 -12.55 10.59 -5.09
CA GLN A 41 -13.69 9.82 -4.60
C GLN A 41 -13.17 8.75 -3.64
N LEU A 42 -13.52 8.87 -2.37
CA LEU A 42 -13.30 7.80 -1.39
C LEU A 42 -14.52 6.89 -1.42
N PHE A 43 -14.28 5.60 -1.61
CA PHE A 43 -15.30 4.58 -1.38
C PHE A 43 -15.35 4.27 0.12
N PRO A 44 -16.54 4.10 0.72
CA PRO A 44 -16.65 3.74 2.12
C PRO A 44 -16.02 2.36 2.33
N ALA A 45 -15.02 2.30 3.21
CA ALA A 45 -14.36 1.07 3.62
C ALA A 45 -14.72 0.74 5.07
N GLU A 46 -15.18 -0.49 5.30
CA GLU A 46 -15.44 -1.00 6.64
C GLU A 46 -14.11 -1.26 7.37
N LYS A 47 -14.07 -0.96 8.67
CA LYS A 47 -12.89 -1.15 9.51
C LYS A 47 -13.19 -2.19 10.57
N LEU A 48 -12.56 -3.34 10.45
CA LEU A 48 -12.65 -4.42 11.42
C LEU A 48 -11.39 -4.45 12.29
N TYR A 49 -11.58 -4.71 13.58
CA TYR A 49 -10.50 -4.82 14.55
C TYR A 49 -10.56 -6.17 15.23
N SER A 50 -9.39 -6.78 15.45
CA SER A 50 -9.30 -7.98 16.28
C SER A 50 -9.69 -7.65 17.71
N SER A 51 -10.45 -8.55 18.35
CA SER A 51 -10.81 -8.45 19.78
C SER A 51 -9.59 -8.55 20.69
N GLU A 52 -8.56 -9.30 20.26
CA GLU A 52 -7.34 -9.55 21.01
C GLU A 52 -6.10 -9.22 20.19
N ARG A 53 -4.97 -8.94 20.87
CA ARG A 53 -3.69 -8.77 20.19
C ARG A 53 -3.18 -10.12 19.67
N PRO A 54 -2.86 -10.25 18.38
CA PRO A 54 -2.32 -11.48 17.85
C PRO A 54 -0.93 -11.76 18.44
N LYS A 55 -0.69 -12.99 18.89
CA LYS A 55 0.64 -13.44 19.35
C LYS A 55 1.67 -13.46 18.21
N ASN A 56 1.22 -13.82 17.03
CA ASN A 56 1.98 -13.78 15.78
C ASN A 56 1.09 -13.13 14.72
N TYR A 57 1.45 -11.93 14.28
CA TYR A 57 0.65 -11.20 13.30
C TYR A 57 0.76 -11.80 11.90
N ILE A 58 1.90 -12.39 11.51
CA ILE A 58 2.04 -13.05 10.19
C ILE A 58 1.02 -14.19 10.08
N GLU A 59 0.99 -15.09 11.06
CA GLU A 59 0.06 -16.22 11.08
C GLU A 59 -1.40 -15.75 11.13
N SER A 60 -1.68 -14.71 11.91
CA SER A 60 -3.02 -14.14 12.01
C SER A 60 -3.47 -13.48 10.71
N SER A 61 -2.57 -12.81 10.00
CA SER A 61 -2.81 -12.21 8.69
C SER A 61 -3.07 -13.28 7.62
N ILE A 62 -2.30 -14.37 7.61
CA ILE A 62 -2.53 -15.52 6.71
C ILE A 62 -3.94 -16.09 6.92
N ARG A 63 -4.30 -16.38 8.18
CA ARG A 63 -5.65 -16.90 8.50
C ARG A 63 -6.75 -15.94 8.05
N THR A 64 -6.57 -14.66 8.34
CA THR A 64 -7.56 -13.63 7.96
C THR A 64 -7.70 -13.53 6.45
N ALA A 65 -6.60 -13.61 5.69
CA ALA A 65 -6.65 -13.59 4.23
C ALA A 65 -7.40 -14.81 3.65
N LEU A 66 -7.15 -16.00 4.18
CA LEU A 66 -7.86 -17.21 3.77
C LEU A 66 -9.36 -17.16 4.14
N ASP A 67 -9.69 -16.65 5.32
CA ASP A 67 -11.07 -16.45 5.76
C ASP A 67 -11.82 -15.46 4.85
N ILE A 68 -11.19 -14.35 4.48
CA ILE A 68 -11.75 -13.36 3.53
C ILE A 68 -11.94 -14.01 2.16
N HIS A 69 -10.91 -14.65 1.62
CA HIS A 69 -10.96 -15.29 0.31
C HIS A 69 -12.10 -16.32 0.19
N SER A 70 -12.38 -17.04 1.28
CA SER A 70 -13.40 -18.10 1.29
C SER A 70 -14.83 -17.60 1.51
N ARG A 71 -15.02 -16.43 2.16
CA ARG A 71 -16.34 -15.97 2.64
C ARG A 71 -16.85 -14.71 1.96
N GLU A 72 -15.95 -13.84 1.54
CA GLU A 72 -16.29 -12.56 0.94
C GLU A 72 -16.48 -12.70 -0.58
N PRO A 73 -17.25 -11.79 -1.22
CA PRO A 73 -17.40 -11.79 -2.66
C PRO A 73 -16.04 -11.58 -3.38
N PRO A 74 -15.96 -11.90 -4.69
CA PRO A 74 -14.73 -11.77 -5.46
C PRO A 74 -14.09 -10.38 -5.36
N GLY A 75 -12.79 -10.36 -5.06
CA GLY A 75 -11.96 -9.16 -4.95
C GLY A 75 -10.53 -9.48 -4.53
N ASP A 76 -9.66 -8.49 -4.65
CA ASP A 76 -8.24 -8.64 -4.30
C ASP A 76 -7.98 -8.35 -2.82
N ILE A 77 -6.97 -9.03 -2.25
CA ILE A 77 -6.55 -8.85 -0.86
C ILE A 77 -5.16 -8.21 -0.84
N LEU A 78 -5.06 -7.01 -0.26
CA LEU A 78 -3.77 -6.35 -0.02
C LEU A 78 -3.35 -6.52 1.44
N ILE A 79 -2.18 -7.13 1.65
CA ILE A 79 -1.63 -7.36 2.98
C ILE A 79 -0.33 -6.57 3.16
N PHE A 80 -0.25 -5.82 4.26
CA PHE A 80 0.95 -5.07 4.62
C PHE A 80 1.82 -5.87 5.61
N MET A 81 3.12 -5.95 5.31
CA MET A 81 4.16 -6.53 6.16
C MET A 81 5.30 -5.53 6.35
N THR A 82 6.13 -5.72 7.38
CA THR A 82 7.10 -4.69 7.79
C THR A 82 8.38 -4.69 6.98
N GLY A 83 8.72 -5.80 6.31
CA GLY A 83 9.94 -5.92 5.52
C GLY A 83 9.91 -7.09 4.55
N GLN A 84 10.91 -7.12 3.67
CA GLN A 84 11.04 -8.14 2.62
C GLN A 84 11.04 -9.57 3.19
N ASP A 85 11.87 -9.85 4.20
CA ASP A 85 11.94 -11.19 4.80
C ASP A 85 10.59 -11.69 5.33
N GLU A 86 9.71 -10.78 5.77
CA GLU A 86 8.37 -11.14 6.25
C GLU A 86 7.41 -11.37 5.09
N ILE A 87 7.53 -10.59 4.01
CA ILE A 87 6.77 -10.77 2.77
C ILE A 87 7.09 -12.15 2.19
N ASP A 88 8.37 -12.48 2.00
CA ASP A 88 8.79 -13.74 1.38
C ASP A 88 8.34 -14.96 2.22
N LYS A 89 8.46 -14.86 3.55
CA LYS A 89 7.96 -15.89 4.48
C LYS A 89 6.45 -16.04 4.42
N MET A 90 5.73 -14.92 4.30
CA MET A 90 4.27 -14.96 4.22
C MET A 90 3.81 -15.58 2.91
N VAL A 91 4.38 -15.17 1.78
CA VAL A 91 4.06 -15.72 0.45
C VAL A 91 4.25 -17.23 0.45
N SER A 92 5.43 -17.70 0.86
CA SER A 92 5.73 -19.13 0.91
C SER A 92 4.71 -19.92 1.74
N LYS A 93 4.35 -19.42 2.93
CA LYS A 93 3.37 -20.07 3.81
C LYS A 93 1.94 -20.01 3.29
N LEU A 94 1.57 -18.92 2.62
CA LEU A 94 0.23 -18.74 2.09
C LEU A 94 0.02 -19.68 0.89
N GLU A 95 1.01 -19.81 0.01
CA GLU A 95 1.01 -20.77 -1.09
C GLU A 95 0.93 -22.21 -0.59
N GLU A 96 1.71 -22.58 0.43
CA GLU A 96 1.65 -23.89 1.07
C GLU A 96 0.23 -24.19 1.58
N LYS A 97 -0.38 -23.26 2.31
CA LYS A 97 -1.75 -23.45 2.82
C LYS A 97 -2.81 -23.50 1.73
N ILE A 98 -2.65 -22.74 0.65
CA ILE A 98 -3.57 -22.79 -0.50
C ILE A 98 -3.51 -24.17 -1.16
N GLN A 99 -2.33 -24.78 -1.25
CA GLN A 99 -2.16 -26.12 -1.79
C GLN A 99 -2.71 -27.23 -0.88
N GLU A 100 -2.71 -27.01 0.44
CA GLU A 100 -3.27 -27.95 1.42
C GLU A 100 -4.81 -27.96 1.47
N LEU A 101 -5.47 -26.93 0.95
CA LEU A 101 -6.93 -26.79 0.98
C LEU A 101 -7.60 -27.76 -0.01
N GLU A 102 -8.79 -28.25 0.34
CA GLU A 102 -9.55 -29.20 -0.48
C GLU A 102 -9.89 -28.63 -1.87
N GLU A 103 -9.89 -29.49 -2.89
CA GLU A 103 -10.23 -29.15 -4.27
C GLU A 103 -11.55 -28.34 -4.32
N GLY A 104 -11.46 -27.10 -4.83
CA GLY A 104 -12.62 -26.23 -5.08
C GLY A 104 -12.85 -25.06 -4.11
N SER A 105 -12.00 -24.90 -3.09
CA SER A 105 -12.19 -23.82 -2.09
C SER A 105 -11.33 -22.57 -2.30
N CYS A 106 -10.12 -22.68 -2.85
CA CYS A 106 -9.21 -21.54 -3.06
C CYS A 106 -8.16 -21.71 -4.17
N MET A 107 -8.35 -22.65 -5.09
CA MET A 107 -7.31 -23.09 -6.05
C MET A 107 -6.88 -22.01 -7.06
N ASP A 108 -7.66 -20.95 -7.20
CA ASP A 108 -7.41 -19.87 -8.17
C ASP A 108 -6.69 -18.65 -7.53
N ALA A 109 -6.31 -18.73 -6.26
CA ALA A 109 -5.66 -17.63 -5.55
C ALA A 109 -4.22 -17.41 -6.07
N LEU A 110 -3.99 -16.26 -6.69
CA LEU A 110 -2.66 -15.82 -7.09
C LEU A 110 -2.01 -14.99 -5.98
N VAL A 111 -0.88 -15.45 -5.45
CA VAL A 111 -0.11 -14.75 -4.42
C VAL A 111 1.08 -14.03 -5.06
N LEU A 112 1.21 -12.71 -4.85
CA LEU A 112 2.28 -11.92 -5.45
C LEU A 112 3.01 -11.07 -4.39
N PRO A 113 4.34 -11.20 -4.24
CA PRO A 113 5.12 -10.34 -3.35
C PRO A 113 5.29 -8.95 -3.96
N LEU A 114 5.29 -7.90 -3.13
CA LEU A 114 5.63 -6.53 -3.56
C LEU A 114 6.57 -5.85 -2.56
N HIS A 115 7.82 -5.65 -2.95
CA HIS A 115 8.83 -4.92 -2.17
C HIS A 115 9.86 -4.23 -3.09
N GLY A 116 10.55 -3.21 -2.56
CA GLY A 116 11.39 -2.30 -3.36
C GLY A 116 12.65 -2.92 -3.99
N SER A 117 13.02 -4.14 -3.63
CA SER A 117 14.15 -4.88 -4.22
C SER A 117 13.74 -5.78 -5.39
N LEU A 118 12.45 -5.88 -5.74
CA LEU A 118 11.99 -6.63 -6.90
C LEU A 118 12.46 -5.99 -8.21
N PRO A 119 12.76 -6.79 -9.25
CA PRO A 119 12.99 -6.27 -10.60
C PRO A 119 11.79 -5.45 -11.11
N PRO A 120 12.00 -4.37 -11.88
CA PRO A 120 10.92 -3.54 -12.41
C PRO A 120 9.85 -4.32 -13.17
N GLU A 121 10.24 -5.38 -13.88
CA GLU A 121 9.33 -6.23 -14.65
C GLU A 121 8.38 -7.01 -13.72
N MET A 122 8.85 -7.45 -12.56
CA MET A 122 8.02 -8.09 -11.53
C MET A 122 7.11 -7.08 -10.84
N GLN A 123 7.57 -5.85 -10.61
CA GLN A 123 6.70 -4.81 -10.07
C GLN A 123 5.57 -4.44 -11.05
N ALA A 124 5.87 -4.36 -12.34
CA ALA A 124 4.91 -4.04 -13.39
C ALA A 124 3.85 -5.15 -13.62
N LEU A 125 4.13 -6.40 -13.25
CA LEU A 125 3.13 -7.47 -13.24
C LEU A 125 1.94 -7.10 -12.34
N HIS A 126 2.15 -6.37 -11.25
CA HIS A 126 1.06 -5.89 -10.39
C HIS A 126 0.20 -4.82 -11.06
N ASP A 127 0.77 -4.01 -11.96
CA ASP A 127 0.04 -2.99 -12.71
C ASP A 127 -0.92 -3.60 -13.75
N LEU A 128 -0.61 -4.81 -14.24
CA LEU A 128 -1.42 -5.55 -15.21
C LEU A 128 -2.66 -6.22 -14.59
N TYR A 129 -2.60 -6.62 -13.32
CA TYR A 129 -3.73 -7.21 -12.58
C TYR A 129 -4.61 -6.17 -11.85
N ARG A 130 -4.36 -4.88 -12.09
CA ARG A 130 -5.27 -3.74 -11.83
C ARG A 130 -5.51 -3.37 -10.37
N VAL A 131 -4.47 -2.94 -9.62
CA VAL A 131 -4.61 -1.92 -8.57
C VAL A 131 -3.40 -0.96 -8.53
N PHE A 132 -3.72 0.33 -8.42
CA PHE A 132 -2.87 1.54 -8.49
C PHE A 132 -1.67 1.58 -7.53
N PHE A 133 -0.52 2.02 -8.05
CA PHE A 133 0.49 2.78 -7.31
C PHE A 133 -0.06 4.17 -6.93
N MET A 134 -0.41 4.38 -5.68
CA MET A 134 -0.23 5.69 -5.03
C MET A 134 -0.37 5.55 -3.52
N ASN A 135 0.57 6.16 -2.79
CA ASN A 135 0.54 6.39 -1.33
C ASN A 135 -0.89 6.40 -0.76
N LEU A 136 -1.35 5.27 -0.21
CA LEU A 136 -2.61 5.20 0.50
C LEU A 136 -2.39 4.48 1.82
N TYR A 137 -2.26 5.31 2.86
CA TYR A 137 -2.37 4.90 4.25
C TYR A 137 -3.71 4.19 4.48
N LEU A 138 -3.69 2.90 4.85
CA LEU A 138 -4.80 2.31 5.58
C LEU A 138 -4.32 1.53 6.81
N PHE A 139 -4.44 2.25 7.93
CA PHE A 139 -4.53 1.85 9.32
C PHE A 139 -4.86 0.37 9.62
N LEU A 140 -3.88 -0.34 10.17
CA LEU A 140 -4.06 -1.23 11.31
C LEU A 140 -3.34 -0.58 12.51
N LYS A 141 -4.11 -0.14 13.51
CA LYS A 141 -3.58 0.35 14.79
C LYS A 141 -2.84 -0.80 15.47
N ASN A 142 -1.53 -0.89 15.27
CA ASN A 142 -0.49 -1.30 16.23
C ASN A 142 0.87 -1.39 15.54
N LEU A 143 1.35 -0.29 14.94
CA LEU A 143 2.78 -0.02 14.84
C LEU A 143 2.96 1.46 14.50
N ILE A 144 3.54 2.21 15.43
CA ILE A 144 4.00 3.57 15.20
C ILE A 144 5.27 3.44 14.35
N PHE A 145 5.27 3.99 13.13
CA PHE A 145 6.51 4.42 12.49
C PHE A 145 6.34 5.82 11.90
N PHE A 146 7.14 6.73 12.44
CA PHE A 146 7.45 8.03 11.88
C PHE A 146 8.22 7.84 10.57
N PHE A 147 7.85 8.59 9.53
CA PHE A 147 8.79 8.91 8.46
C PHE A 147 9.78 9.95 9.01
N GLY A 148 11.01 9.51 9.28
CA GLY A 148 12.17 10.39 9.31
C GLY A 148 12.58 10.73 7.88
N CYS A 149 13.03 11.97 7.70
CA CYS A 149 13.66 12.49 6.48
C CYS A 149 14.71 11.57 5.86
#